data_AF-A0A2P6RQG7-F1
#
_entry.id   AF-A0A2P6RQG7-F1
#
_cell.length_a   1.000
_cell.length_b   1.000
_cell.length_c   1.000
_cell.angle_alpha   90.00
_cell.angle_beta   90.00
_cell.angle_gamma   90.00
#
_symmetry.space_group_name_H-M   'P 1'
#
loop_
_entity.id
_entity.type
_entity.pdbx_description
1 polymer ?
#
loop_
_entity_poly.entity_id
_entity_poly.type
_entity_poly.pdbx_seq_one_letter_code
_entity_poly.pdbx_strand_id
1 'polypeptide(L)'
;MDNEKEGFPITAIQKIKLLKKLHHENIIKLKEIVTSAGPEKNDQENQDSKKLEGGIYMVSEYMDHNLTGLADRPGVRYSIR
;
A
#
# COMPACT_ATOMS: atom_id res chain seq x y z
N MET A 1 13.38 -1.22 24.22
CA MET A 1 13.81 -0.84 22.85
C MET A 1 12.60 -0.28 22.16
N ASP A 2 12.54 1.04 22.12
CA ASP A 2 11.36 1.87 21.86
C ASP A 2 10.84 1.73 20.43
N ASN A 3 9.75 0.99 20.23
CA ASN A 3 9.16 0.75 18.90
C ASN A 3 7.87 1.54 18.64
N GLU A 4 7.53 2.54 19.47
CA GLU A 4 6.23 3.23 19.41
C GLU A 4 6.31 4.66 18.86
N LYS A 5 7.43 5.04 18.24
CA LYS A 5 7.63 6.39 17.66
C LYS A 5 7.99 6.43 16.18
N GLU A 6 7.85 5.34 15.43
CA GLU A 6 7.96 5.46 13.97
C GLU A 6 6.62 5.90 13.40
N GLY A 7 6.57 7.15 12.95
CA GLY A 7 5.44 7.68 12.18
C GLY A 7 5.26 6.93 10.86
N PHE A 8 4.60 7.59 9.89
CA PHE A 8 4.33 6.96 8.60
C PHE A 8 5.61 6.38 7.95
N PRO A 9 5.63 5.09 7.55
CA PRO A 9 6.86 4.42 7.12
C PRO A 9 7.61 5.19 6.03
N ILE A 10 8.90 5.48 6.26
CA ILE A 10 9.71 6.30 5.33
C ILE A 10 9.72 5.70 3.92
N THR A 11 9.73 4.37 3.81
CA THR A 11 9.65 3.65 2.54
C THR A 11 8.33 3.92 1.81
N ALA A 12 7.21 4.02 2.53
CA ALA A 12 5.92 4.35 1.93
C ALA A 12 5.91 5.80 1.41
N ILE A 13 6.51 6.75 2.16
CA ILE A 13 6.70 8.13 1.71
C ILE A 13 7.50 8.18 0.41
N GLN A 14 8.63 7.47 0.36
CA GLN A 14 9.49 7.43 -0.81
C GLN A 14 8.76 6.85 -2.03
N LYS A 15 8.02 5.75 -1.86
CA LYS A 15 7.20 5.16 -2.93
C LYS A 15 6.13 6.13 -3.45
N ILE A 16 5.40 6.80 -2.55
CA ILE A 16 4.40 7.81 -2.95
C ILE A 16 5.05 8.95 -3.74
N LYS A 17 6.16 9.50 -3.24
CA LYS A 17 6.89 10.59 -3.91
C LYS A 17 7.39 10.19 -5.29
N LEU A 18 7.87 8.95 -5.42
CA LEU A 18 8.35 8.41 -6.69
C LEU A 18 7.19 8.22 -7.68
N LEU A 19 6.14 7.50 -7.28
CA LEU A 19 4.97 7.26 -8.13
C LEU A 19 4.24 8.55 -8.53
N LYS A 20 4.25 9.59 -7.68
CA LYS A 20 3.73 10.92 -8.03
C LYS A 20 4.50 11.64 -9.14
N LYS A 21 5.78 11.30 -9.34
CA LYS A 21 6.64 11.93 -10.35
C LYS A 21 6.72 11.13 -11.65
N LEU A 22 6.31 9.87 -11.63
CA LEU A 22 6.40 8.97 -12.77
C LEU A 22 5.07 8.97 -13.54
N HIS A 23 5.15 9.30 -14.82
CA HIS A 23 4.02 9.29 -15.74
C HIS A 23 4.45 8.59 -17.03
N HIS A 24 4.24 7.28 -17.09
CA HIS A 24 4.65 6.44 -18.21
C HIS A 24 3.69 5.26 -18.35
N GLU A 25 3.43 4.82 -19.59
CA GLU A 25 2.51 3.71 -19.92
C GLU A 25 2.85 2.42 -19.15
N ASN A 26 4.14 2.07 -19.08
CA ASN A 26 4.64 0.87 -18.39
C ASN A 26 4.88 1.04 -16.87
N ILE A 27 4.39 2.12 -16.24
CA ILE A 27 4.54 2.34 -14.80
C ILE A 27 3.16 2.56 -14.18
N ILE A 28 2.85 1.81 -13.13
CA ILE A 28 1.56 1.91 -12.44
C ILE A 28 1.36 3.33 -11.88
N LYS A 29 0.19 3.92 -12.15
CA LYS A 29 -0.14 5.26 -11.69
C LYS A 29 -0.80 5.22 -10.32
N LEU A 30 -0.27 6.03 -9.38
CA LEU A 30 -0.95 6.34 -8.13
C LEU A 30 -2.12 7.29 -8.41
N LYS A 31 -3.35 6.81 -8.27
CA LYS A 31 -4.59 7.60 -8.51
C LYS A 31 -4.91 8.47 -7.31
N GLU A 32 -4.93 7.90 -6.12
CA GLU A 32 -5.24 8.60 -4.87
C GLU A 32 -4.65 7.88 -3.65
N ILE A 33 -4.70 8.56 -2.50
CA ILE A 33 -4.37 7.99 -1.19
C ILE A 33 -5.58 8.19 -0.30
N VAL A 34 -6.08 7.09 0.26
CA VAL A 34 -7.22 7.09 1.18
C VAL A 34 -6.72 6.75 2.58
N THR A 35 -7.28 7.43 3.59
CA THR A 35 -6.93 7.19 4.99
C THR A 35 -8.18 6.84 5.78
N SER A 36 -8.14 5.77 6.56
CA SER A 36 -9.15 5.52 7.58
C SER A 36 -8.74 6.24 8.86
N ALA A 37 -9.62 7.04 9.45
CA ALA A 37 -9.40 7.49 10.82
C ALA A 37 -9.53 6.28 11.77
N GLY A 38 -8.64 6.18 12.75
CA GLY A 38 -8.86 5.29 13.90
C GLY A 38 -10.01 5.82 14.77
N PRO A 39 -10.52 5.05 15.74
CA PRO A 39 -11.55 5.56 16.65
C PRO A 39 -11.04 6.85 17.30
N GLU A 40 -11.85 7.90 17.18
CA GLU A 40 -11.61 9.17 17.86
C GLU A 40 -11.43 8.84 19.35
N LYS A 41 -10.35 9.35 19.95
CA LYS A 41 -10.13 9.21 21.38
C LYS A 41 -11.21 10.01 22.11
N ASN A 42 -12.37 9.42 22.32
CA ASN A 42 -13.25 9.89 23.37
C ASN A 42 -12.61 9.45 24.69
N ASP A 43 -12.34 10.42 25.54
CA ASP A 43 -11.60 10.32 26.81
C ASP A 43 -12.29 9.43 27.86
N GLN A 44 -12.41 8.12 27.59
CA GLN A 44 -12.67 7.14 28.63
C GLN A 44 -11.75 5.93 28.47
N GLU A 45 -10.71 5.96 29.29
CA GLU A 45 -9.85 4.84 29.64
C GLU A 45 -10.69 3.60 29.98
N ASN A 46 -10.67 2.61 29.08
CA ASN A 46 -10.67 1.21 29.50
C ASN A 46 -9.57 0.51 28.70
N GLN A 47 -8.47 0.28 29.41
CA GLN A 47 -7.33 -0.51 28.95
C GLN A 47 -7.87 -1.89 28.57
N ASP A 48 -7.78 -2.23 27.28
CA ASP A 48 -7.99 -3.56 26.63
C ASP A 48 -8.62 -3.43 25.24
N SER A 49 -9.02 -2.23 24.82
CA SER A 49 -9.46 -1.96 23.46
C SER A 49 -8.26 -1.78 22.54
N LYS A 50 -7.86 -2.85 21.85
CA LYS A 50 -6.90 -2.87 20.74
C LYS A 50 -7.10 -1.65 19.83
N LYS A 51 -6.27 -0.63 20.03
CA LYS A 51 -6.28 0.65 19.29
C LYS A 51 -6.29 0.33 17.79
N LEU A 52 -7.43 0.51 17.13
CA LEU A 52 -7.52 0.34 15.68
C LEU A 52 -6.74 1.51 15.07
N GLU A 53 -5.48 1.27 14.70
CA GLU A 53 -4.71 2.26 13.99
C GLU A 53 -5.36 2.51 12.62
N GLY A 54 -5.64 3.78 12.33
CA GLY A 54 -6.13 4.19 11.03
C GLY A 54 -5.21 3.70 9.91
N GLY A 55 -5.78 3.06 8.89
CA GLY A 55 -5.04 2.54 7.74
C GLY A 55 -4.79 3.61 6.67
N ILE A 56 -3.71 3.47 5.92
CA ILE A 56 -3.41 4.29 4.73
C ILE A 56 -3.36 3.37 3.52
N TYR A 57 -4.11 3.73 2.47
CA TYR A 57 -4.33 2.91 1.29
C TYR A 57 -3.90 3.69 0.05
N MET A 58 -3.06 3.09 -0.78
CA MET A 58 -2.70 3.61 -2.10
C MET A 58 -3.62 3.01 -3.14
N VAL A 59 -4.27 3.85 -3.94
CA VAL A 59 -5.21 3.41 -4.98
C VAL A 59 -4.54 3.51 -6.34
N SER A 60 -4.62 2.43 -7.11
CA SER A 60 -4.08 2.31 -8.46
C SER A 60 -4.97 1.44 -9.33
N GLU A 61 -4.61 1.27 -10.60
CA GLU A 61 -5.30 0.35 -11.50
C GLU A 61 -5.10 -1.10 -11.07
N TYR A 62 -6.16 -1.88 -11.24
CA TYR A 62 -6.08 -3.32 -11.06
C TYR A 62 -5.33 -3.94 -12.24
N MET A 63 -4.39 -4.83 -11.93
CA MET A 63 -3.66 -5.62 -12.90
C MET A 63 -4.08 -7.07 -12.71
N ASP A 64 -4.68 -7.68 -13.74
CA ASP A 64 -5.24 -9.03 -13.63
C ASP A 64 -4.19 -10.07 -13.24
N HIS A 65 -2.95 -9.85 -13.67
CA HIS A 65 -1.85 -10.80 -13.54
C HIS A 65 -0.53 -10.11 -13.16
N ASN A 66 0.35 -10.87 -12.51
CA ASN A 66 1.76 -10.53 -12.37
C ASN A 66 2.61 -11.65 -12.98
N LEU A 67 3.82 -11.32 -13.43
CA LEU A 67 4.67 -12.27 -14.15
C LEU A 67 5.05 -13.49 -13.31
N THR A 68 5.31 -13.32 -12.01
CA THR A 68 5.62 -14.44 -11.11
C THR A 68 4.46 -15.44 -11.07
N GLY A 69 3.24 -14.96 -10.86
CA GLY A 69 2.04 -15.80 -10.82
C GLY A 69 1.63 -16.39 -12.18
N LEU A 70 2.14 -15.86 -13.29
CA LEU A 70 2.02 -16.50 -14.60
C LEU A 70 3.11 -17.56 -14.82
N ALA A 71 4.34 -17.30 -14.37
CA ALA A 71 5.49 -18.18 -14.55
C ALA A 71 5.32 -19.51 -13.84
N ASP A 72 4.64 -19.50 -12.70
CA ASP A 72 4.35 -20.70 -11.92
C ASP A 72 3.22 -21.57 -12.51
N ARG A 73 2.54 -21.11 -13.57
CA ARG A 73 1.42 -21.85 -14.18
C ARG A 73 1.92 -22.82 -15.26
N PRO A 74 1.68 -24.13 -15.11
CA PRO A 74 1.99 -25.08 -16.17
C PRO A 74 1.14 -24.78 -17.42
N GLY A 75 1.79 -24.69 -18.58
CA GLY A 75 1.13 -24.48 -19.86
C GLY A 75 1.06 -23.04 -20.37
N VAL A 76 1.55 -22.05 -19.61
CA VAL A 76 1.73 -20.69 -20.14
C VAL A 76 2.94 -20.66 -21.07
N ARG A 77 2.75 -20.27 -22.33
CA ARG A 77 3.82 -20.16 -23.33
C ARG A 77 4.17 -18.69 -23.56
N TYR A 78 5.40 -18.32 -23.23
CA TYR A 78 5.94 -16.99 -23.49
C TYR A 78 6.52 -16.92 -24.90
N SER A 79 6.29 -15.80 -25.58
CA SER A 79 6.91 -15.49 -26.87
C SER A 79 7.58 -14.12 -26.78
N ILE A 80 8.81 -14.03 -27.28
CA ILE A 80 9.49 -12.75 -27.49
C ILE A 80 9.06 -12.27 -28.88
N ARG A 81 8.51 -11.05 -28.97
CA ARG A 81 8.26 -10.36 -30.23
C ARG A 81 9.47 -9.56 -30.65
#